data_AF-A0A151BRB8-F1
#
_entry.id   AF-A0A151BRB8-F1
#
_cell.length_a   1.000
_cell.length_b   1.000
_cell.length_c   1.000
_cell.angle_alpha   90.00
_cell.angle_beta   90.00
_cell.angle_gamma   90.00
#
_symmetry.space_group_name_H-M   'P 1'
#
loop_
_entity.id
_entity.type
_entity.pdbx_description
1 polymer ?
#
loop_
_entity_poly.entity_id
_entity_poly.type
_entity_poly.pdbx_seq_one_letter_code
_entity_poly.pdbx_strand_id
1 'polypeptide(L)'
;MIKLAKEGNSPSMIGIILRDQYGIPLVKPVTGKSVTEILKENGLAPAIPEDLDNLLKKAANLRAHLERNRGDRHNKRALQLVESKIHRLSEYYKRRGVLPRDWKPTFSAVYIR
;
A
#
# COMPACT_ATOMS: atom_id res chain seq x y z
N MET A 1 -10.38 -15.96 1.35
CA MET A 1 -9.97 -14.63 1.87
C MET A 1 -8.95 -14.72 2.99
N ILE A 2 -9.29 -15.27 4.16
CA ILE A 2 -8.37 -15.39 5.30
C ILE A 2 -7.11 -16.19 4.94
N LYS A 3 -7.27 -17.32 4.24
CA LYS A 3 -6.15 -18.13 3.73
C LYS A 3 -5.22 -17.31 2.82
N LEU A 4 -5.78 -16.65 1.80
CA LEU A 4 -5.02 -15.80 0.87
C LEU A 4 -4.28 -14.66 1.57
N ALA A 5 -4.86 -14.08 2.62
CA ALA A 5 -4.20 -13.06 3.42
C ALA A 5 -3.06 -13.62 4.28
N LYS A 6 -3.22 -14.82 4.85
CA LYS A 6 -2.14 -15.52 5.57
C LYS A 6 -0.98 -15.93 4.65
N GLU A 7 -1.26 -16.13 3.37
CA GLU A 7 -0.24 -16.34 2.32
C GLU A 7 0.49 -15.04 1.93
N GLY A 8 0.11 -13.89 2.51
CA GLY A 8 0.77 -12.61 2.28
C GLY A 8 0.22 -11.80 1.10
N ASN A 9 -0.91 -12.20 0.51
CA ASN A 9 -1.53 -11.44 -0.56
C ASN A 9 -2.13 -10.13 -0.04
N SER A 10 -1.95 -9.05 -0.81
CA SER A 10 -2.56 -7.76 -0.51
C SER A 10 -4.09 -7.81 -0.70
N PRO A 11 -4.87 -6.93 -0.05
CA PRO A 11 -6.33 -6.86 -0.24
C PRO A 11 -6.74 -6.75 -1.71
N SER A 12 -6.02 -5.95 -2.51
CA SER A 12 -6.27 -5.81 -3.94
C SER A 12 -5.99 -7.11 -4.70
N MET A 13 -4.88 -7.78 -4.40
CA MET A 13 -4.53 -9.07 -5.00
C MET A 13 -5.54 -10.17 -4.64
N ILE A 14 -6.01 -10.19 -3.39
CA ILE A 14 -7.09 -11.09 -2.96
C ILE A 14 -8.34 -10.89 -3.82
N GLY A 15 -8.72 -9.64 -4.10
CA GLY A 15 -9.85 -9.34 -4.99
C GLY A 15 -9.66 -9.91 -6.40
N ILE A 16 -8.46 -9.76 -6.97
CA ILE A 16 -8.12 -10.32 -8.29
C ILE A 16 -8.22 -11.84 -8.28
N ILE A 17 -7.63 -12.50 -7.28
CA ILE A 17 -7.68 -13.96 -7.14
C ILE A 17 -9.13 -14.44 -7.03
N LEU A 18 -9.96 -13.76 -6.23
CA LEU A 18 -11.37 -14.12 -6.08
C LEU A 18 -12.15 -13.99 -7.38
N ARG A 19 -11.88 -12.95 -8.17
CA ARG A 19 -12.52 -12.77 -9.47
C ARG A 19 -12.07 -13.83 -10.48
N ASP A 20 -10.77 -14.04 -10.60
CA ASP A 20 -10.19 -14.80 -11.71
C ASP A 20 -10.16 -16.31 -11.45
N GLN A 21 -9.93 -16.73 -10.20
CA GLN A 21 -9.86 -18.16 -9.84
C GLN A 21 -11.17 -18.71 -9.26
N TYR A 22 -11.91 -17.88 -8.53
CA TYR A 22 -13.13 -18.30 -7.82
C TYR A 22 -14.42 -17.77 -8.45
N GLY A 23 -14.34 -16.94 -9.50
CA GLY A 23 -15.52 -16.42 -10.20
C GLY A 23 -16.34 -15.41 -9.38
N ILE A 24 -15.77 -14.81 -8.33
CA ILE A 24 -16.45 -13.84 -7.46
C ILE A 24 -15.99 -12.42 -7.83
N PRO A 25 -16.73 -11.67 -8.67
CA PRO A 25 -16.30 -10.37 -9.16
C PRO A 25 -16.35 -9.27 -8.10
N LEU A 26 -17.31 -9.36 -7.17
CA LEU A 26 -17.48 -8.40 -6.08
C LEU A 26 -17.74 -9.15 -4.78
N VAL A 27 -16.91 -8.87 -3.77
CA VAL A 27 -16.99 -9.51 -2.45
C VAL A 27 -18.13 -8.93 -1.61
N LYS A 28 -18.42 -7.63 -1.78
CA LYS A 28 -19.37 -6.89 -0.94
C LYS A 28 -20.83 -7.38 -1.08
N PRO A 29 -21.37 -7.65 -2.28
CA PRO A 29 -22.74 -8.19 -2.40
C PRO A 29 -22.90 -9.58 -1.77
N VAL A 30 -21.84 -10.38 -1.79
CA VAL A 30 -21.88 -11.77 -1.29
C VAL A 30 -21.75 -11.82 0.24
N THR A 31 -20.91 -10.96 0.81
CA THR A 31 -20.54 -11.03 2.24
C THR A 31 -21.05 -9.87 3.09
N GLY A 32 -21.64 -8.85 2.46
CA GLY A 32 -22.07 -7.61 3.11
C GLY A 32 -20.92 -6.66 3.49
N LYS A 33 -19.66 -7.12 3.41
CA LYS A 33 -18.46 -6.37 3.84
C LYS A 33 -17.41 -6.32 2.74
N SER A 34 -16.54 -5.32 2.79
CA SER A 34 -15.37 -5.21 1.93
C SER A 34 -14.25 -6.14 2.40
N VAL A 35 -13.31 -6.46 1.51
CA VAL A 35 -12.14 -7.30 1.84
C VAL A 35 -11.36 -6.71 3.01
N THR A 36 -11.17 -5.38 3.04
CA THR A 36 -10.44 -4.71 4.13
C THR A 36 -11.15 -4.79 5.48
N GLU A 37 -12.48 -4.69 5.51
CA GLU A 37 -13.28 -4.88 6.74
C GLU A 37 -13.16 -6.31 7.25
N ILE A 38 -13.29 -7.30 6.37
CA ILE A 38 -13.14 -8.72 6.73
C ILE A 38 -11.75 -8.99 7.31
N LEU A 39 -10.69 -8.43 6.70
CA LEU A 39 -9.32 -8.59 7.22
C LEU A 39 -9.14 -7.92 8.58
N LYS A 40 -9.75 -6.75 8.80
CA LYS A 40 -9.69 -6.02 10.07
C LYS A 40 -10.36 -6.81 11.20
N GLU A 41 -11.55 -7.37 10.94
CA GLU A 41 -12.28 -8.18 11.92
C GLU A 41 -11.53 -9.45 12.33
N ASN A 42 -10.72 -9.99 11.42
CA ASN A 42 -9.91 -11.19 11.66
C ASN A 42 -8.49 -10.88 12.17
N GLY A 43 -8.17 -9.62 12.50
CA GLY A 43 -6.84 -9.23 12.98
C GLY A 43 -5.72 -9.38 11.94
N LEU A 44 -6.07 -9.49 10.66
CA LEU A 44 -5.14 -9.65 9.53
C LEU A 44 -5.00 -8.37 8.70
N ALA A 45 -5.54 -7.25 9.17
CA ALA A 45 -5.38 -5.97 8.48
C ALA A 45 -3.92 -5.50 8.57
N PRO A 46 -3.35 -5.00 7.47
CA PRO A 46 -2.01 -4.42 7.49
C PRO A 46 -1.98 -3.16 8.34
N ALA A 47 -0.86 -2.94 9.04
CA ALA A 47 -0.65 -1.77 9.90
C ALA A 47 -0.65 -0.45 9.13
N ILE A 48 -0.27 -0.49 7.85
CA ILE A 48 -0.27 0.65 6.93
C ILE A 48 -1.21 0.31 5.77
N PRO A 49 -2.02 1.26 5.28
CA PRO A 49 -2.81 1.08 4.07
C PRO A 49 -1.96 0.65 2.86
N GLU A 50 -2.49 -0.27 2.05
CA GLU A 50 -1.81 -0.87 0.89
C GLU A 50 -1.33 0.19 -0.12
N ASP A 51 -2.16 1.20 -0.38
CA ASP A 51 -1.86 2.29 -1.31
C ASP A 51 -0.68 3.15 -0.85
N LEU A 52 -0.60 3.46 0.44
CA LEU A 52 0.50 4.19 1.05
C LEU A 52 1.79 3.35 1.05
N ASP A 53 1.69 2.06 1.39
CA ASP A 53 2.83 1.13 1.37
C ASP A 53 3.43 1.00 -0.05
N ASN A 54 2.57 0.88 -1.07
CA ASN A 54 3.01 0.83 -2.47
C ASN A 54 3.73 2.11 -2.92
N LEU A 55 3.29 3.28 -2.46
CA LEU A 55 3.99 4.54 -2.75
C LEU A 55 5.35 4.61 -2.03
N LEU A 56 5.43 4.17 -0.77
CA LEU A 56 6.68 4.11 -0.03
C LEU A 56 7.71 3.20 -0.71
N LYS A 57 7.28 2.01 -1.15
CA LYS A 57 8.10 1.09 -1.97
C LYS A 57 8.60 1.76 -3.26
N LYS A 58 7.71 2.44 -3.98
CA LYS A 58 8.07 3.14 -5.22
C LYS A 58 9.10 4.25 -4.95
N ALA A 59 8.94 5.02 -3.88
CA ALA A 59 9.89 6.06 -3.50
C ALA A 59 11.25 5.48 -3.11
N ALA A 60 11.29 4.37 -2.36
CA ALA A 60 12.53 3.70 -1.99
C ALA A 60 13.31 3.20 -3.22
N ASN A 61 12.61 2.58 -4.18
CA ASN A 61 13.22 2.12 -5.44
C ASN A 61 13.74 3.28 -6.29
N LEU A 62 13.00 4.39 -6.39
CA LEU A 62 13.45 5.59 -7.09
C LEU A 62 14.68 6.21 -6.43
N ARG A 63 14.73 6.26 -5.09
CA ARG A 63 15.93 6.69 -4.36
C ARG A 63 17.13 5.81 -4.70
N ALA A 64 16.98 4.49 -4.61
CA ALA A 64 18.06 3.56 -4.92
C ALA A 64 18.58 3.69 -6.37
N HIS A 65 17.67 3.91 -7.33
CA HIS A 65 18.03 4.19 -8.72
C HIS A 65 18.83 5.49 -8.86
N LEU A 66 18.40 6.56 -8.20
CA LEU A 66 19.03 7.88 -8.26
C LEU A 66 20.38 7.96 -7.54
N GLU A 67 20.62 7.12 -6.53
CA GLU A 67 21.93 6.99 -5.90
C GLU A 67 23.00 6.54 -6.90
N ARG A 68 22.64 5.60 -7.80
CA ARG A 68 23.50 5.14 -8.89
C ARG A 68 23.51 6.12 -10.08
N ASN A 69 22.37 6.74 -10.36
CA ASN A 69 22.14 7.58 -11.53
C ASN A 69 21.86 9.05 -11.14
N ARG A 70 22.84 9.71 -10.54
CA ARG A 70 22.69 11.08 -9.99
C ARG A 70 22.34 12.14 -11.04
N GLY A 71 22.57 11.87 -12.33
CA GLY A 71 22.26 12.79 -13.44
C GLY A 71 20.80 12.73 -13.93
N ASP A 72 20.02 11.74 -13.50
CA ASP A 72 18.67 11.48 -14.02
C ASP A 72 17.65 12.49 -13.48
N ARG A 73 17.50 13.62 -14.19
CA ARG A 73 16.58 14.71 -13.82
C ARG A 73 15.11 14.30 -13.90
N HIS A 74 14.77 13.39 -14.82
CA HIS A 74 13.40 12.92 -14.99
C HIS A 74 12.94 12.15 -13.74
N ASN A 75 13.74 11.17 -13.30
CA ASN A 75 13.41 10.39 -12.12
C ASN A 75 13.54 11.18 -10.81
N LYS A 76 14.41 12.22 -10.74
CA LYS A 76 14.40 13.17 -9.60
C LYS A 76 13.06 13.87 -9.47
N ARG A 77 12.51 14.40 -10.56
CA ARG A 77 11.18 15.02 -10.56
C ARG A 77 10.10 13.99 -10.19
N ALA A 78 10.19 12.77 -10.73
CA ALA A 78 9.25 11.70 -10.41
C ALA A 78 9.27 11.35 -8.90
N LEU A 79 10.46 11.28 -8.29
CA LEU A 79 10.61 11.04 -6.85
C LEU A 79 9.91 12.14 -6.03
N GLN A 80 10.15 13.42 -6.35
CA GLN A 80 9.51 14.55 -5.67
C GLN A 80 7.97 14.49 -5.73
N LEU A 81 7.41 14.09 -6.89
CA LEU A 81 5.97 13.93 -7.06
C LEU A 81 5.42 12.77 -6.20
N VAL A 82 6.15 11.66 -6.13
CA VAL A 82 5.78 10.51 -5.29
C VAL A 82 5.85 10.88 -3.81
N GLU A 83 6.91 11.55 -3.36
CA GLU A 83 7.03 12.05 -1.98
C GLU A 83 5.88 12.99 -1.63
N SER A 84 5.57 13.96 -2.50
CA SER A 84 4.44 14.88 -2.32
C SER A 84 3.09 14.14 -2.24
N LYS A 85 2.93 13.04 -2.97
CA LYS A 85 1.73 12.20 -2.87
C LYS A 85 1.68 11.44 -1.54
N ILE A 86 2.81 10.90 -1.08
CA ILE A 86 2.93 10.21 0.22
C ILE A 86 2.56 11.15 1.37
N HIS A 87 3.06 12.39 1.35
CA HIS A 87 2.72 13.38 2.38
C HIS A 87 1.21 13.66 2.42
N ARG A 88 0.58 13.93 1.27
CA ARG A 88 -0.86 14.17 1.18
C ARG A 88 -1.68 12.97 1.68
N LEU A 89 -1.29 11.76 1.30
CA LEU A 89 -2.00 10.53 1.65
C LEU A 89 -1.81 10.18 3.13
N SER A 90 -0.62 10.39 3.67
CA SER A 90 -0.34 10.26 5.10
C SER A 90 -1.23 11.19 5.93
N GLU A 91 -1.30 12.47 5.56
CA GLU A 91 -2.16 13.44 6.26
C GLU A 91 -3.65 13.07 6.16
N TYR A 92 -4.10 12.55 5.03
CA TYR A 92 -5.46 12.02 4.90
C TYR A 92 -5.73 10.88 5.89
N TYR A 93 -4.83 9.89 5.97
CA TYR A 93 -5.02 8.75 6.87
C TYR A 93 -4.85 9.11 8.36
N LYS A 94 -4.03 10.11 8.70
CA LYS A 94 -3.97 10.69 10.05
C LYS A 94 -5.30 11.34 10.44
N ARG A 95 -5.88 12.16 9.55
CA ARG A 95 -7.20 12.78 9.79
C ARG A 95 -8.32 11.76 9.97
N ARG A 96 -8.23 10.62 9.27
CA ARG A 96 -9.19 9.51 9.36
C ARG A 96 -8.96 8.59 10.58
N GLY A 97 -7.91 8.81 11.37
CA GLY A 97 -7.56 7.97 12.51
C GLY A 97 -7.06 6.57 12.14
N VAL A 98 -6.66 6.37 10.88
CA VAL A 98 -6.08 5.10 10.42
C VAL A 98 -4.59 5.01 10.77
N LEU A 99 -3.89 6.15 10.71
CA LEU A 99 -2.49 6.26 11.12
C LEU A 99 -2.36 7.08 12.41
N PRO A 100 -1.36 6.77 13.25
CA PRO A 100 -0.97 7.63 14.38
C PRO A 100 -0.66 9.06 13.94
N ARG A 101 -0.97 10.06 14.76
CA ARG A 101 -0.75 11.48 14.42
C ARG A 101 0.73 11.82 14.26
N ASP A 102 1.57 11.16 15.04
CA ASP A 102 3.02 11.23 15.05
C ASP A 102 3.68 10.41 13.95
N TRP A 103 2.90 9.68 13.13
CA TRP A 103 3.44 8.87 12.04
C TRP A 103 4.21 9.74 11.04
N LYS A 104 5.45 9.32 10.75
CA LYS A 104 6.31 9.97 9.77
C LYS A 104 6.67 9.00 8.64
N PRO A 105 6.59 9.43 7.36
CA PRO A 105 7.01 8.61 6.25
C PRO A 105 8.51 8.35 6.36
N THR A 106 8.89 7.08 6.46
CA THR A 106 10.29 6.66 6.46
C THR A 106 10.62 6.06 5.11
N PHE A 107 11.43 6.76 4.33
CA PHE A 107 11.88 6.31 3.01
C PHE A 107 13.13 5.41 3.12
N SER A 108 13.07 4.41 4.00
CA SER A 108 14.23 3.59 4.36
C SER A 108 14.49 2.42 3.40
N ALA A 109 15.69 1.85 3.53
CA ALA A 109 16.15 0.65 2.84
C ALA A 109 15.36 -0.63 3.16
N VAL A 110 14.42 -0.61 4.12
CA VAL A 110 13.55 -1.76 4.46
C VAL A 110 12.77 -2.26 3.24
N TYR A 111 12.53 -1.39 2.27
CA TYR A 111 11.80 -1.69 1.04
C TYR A 111 12.66 -2.23 -0.12
N ILE A 112 13.99 -2.25 0.02
CA ILE A 112 14.94 -2.71 -1.04
C ILE A 112 15.28 -4.20 -0.84
N ARG A 113 14.30 -5.03 -0.47
CA ARG A 113 14.46 -6.48 -0.45
C ARG A 113 14.11 -7.10 -1.78
#